data_AF-A0A651GBY6-F1
#
_entry.id   AF-A0A651GBY6-F1
#
_cell.length_a   1.000
_cell.length_b   1.000
_cell.length_c   1.000
_cell.angle_alpha   90.00
_cell.angle_beta   90.00
_cell.angle_gamma   90.00
#
_symmetry.space_group_name_H-M   'P 1'
#
loop_
_entity.id
_entity.type
_entity.pdbx_description
1 polymer ?
#
loop_
_entity_poly.entity_id
_entity_poly.type
_entity_poly.pdbx_seq_one_letter_code
_entity_poly.pdbx_strand_id
1 'polypeptide(L)'
;MKHSPKTSTKRAPAREEAMTPSKLSETDVRANLHAYLVANATTPVSGSIDPDENLLDSGLLDSLGIAEITEHMETALGIVIEEDEVSAKNYRSLNTLAAFCLSKIGSAASAA
;
A
#
# COMPACT_ATOMS: atom_id res chain seq x y z
N MET A 1 9.05 -14.43 59.27
CA MET A 1 8.14 -13.34 58.85
C MET A 1 8.31 -13.14 57.35
N LYS A 2 7.26 -13.27 56.52
CA LYS A 2 6.50 -12.14 55.92
C LYS A 2 7.50 -11.09 55.35
N HIS A 3 7.67 -10.91 54.04
CA HIS A 3 6.68 -10.38 53.09
C HIS A 3 7.04 -10.70 51.62
N SER A 4 6.05 -11.14 50.83
CA SER A 4 5.88 -10.69 49.44
C SER A 4 4.86 -9.54 49.44
N PRO A 5 4.44 -8.92 48.31
CA PRO A 5 4.95 -8.90 46.93
C PRO A 5 5.00 -7.45 46.36
N LYS A 6 5.36 -7.28 45.07
CA LYS A 6 4.66 -6.43 44.05
C LYS A 6 5.51 -6.31 42.78
N THR A 7 5.46 -7.33 41.93
CA THR A 7 5.63 -7.13 40.49
C THR A 7 4.24 -7.01 39.89
N SER A 8 3.87 -5.80 39.51
CA SER A 8 2.72 -5.53 38.65
C SER A 8 2.99 -4.25 37.90
N THR A 9 3.35 -4.40 36.63
CA THR A 9 2.66 -3.64 35.59
C THR A 9 2.53 -4.56 34.40
N LYS A 10 1.36 -5.20 34.38
CA LYS A 10 0.65 -5.69 33.22
C LYS A 10 0.63 -4.59 32.15
N ARG A 11 1.28 -4.82 31.01
CA ARG A 11 0.84 -4.24 29.74
C ARG A 11 0.59 -5.39 28.77
N ALA A 12 -0.62 -5.38 28.25
CA ALA A 12 -1.27 -6.38 27.45
C ALA A 12 -0.64 -6.50 26.04
N PRO A 13 -0.99 -7.55 25.29
CA PRO A 13 -0.29 -8.01 24.10
C PRO A 13 -0.84 -7.35 22.82
N ALA A 14 0.04 -7.05 21.88
CA ALA A 14 -0.23 -6.84 20.45
C ALA A 14 1.11 -6.35 19.88
N ARG A 15 1.92 -7.19 19.23
CA ARG A 15 1.71 -7.54 17.82
C ARG A 15 2.56 -8.77 17.51
N GLU A 16 2.19 -9.91 18.07
CA GLU A 16 2.60 -11.21 17.56
C GLU A 16 1.49 -11.67 16.60
N GLU A 17 1.38 -10.98 15.46
CA GLU A 17 0.66 -11.51 14.31
C GLU A 17 1.69 -12.31 13.53
N ALA A 18 1.52 -13.62 13.57
CA ALA A 18 2.29 -14.61 12.87
C ALA A 18 2.69 -14.16 11.46
N MET A 19 3.99 -14.06 11.18
CA MET A 19 4.50 -14.06 9.82
C MET A 19 4.36 -15.47 9.25
N THR A 20 3.15 -15.80 8.80
CA THR A 20 2.94 -16.79 7.76
C THR A 20 3.26 -16.15 6.40
N PRO A 21 4.09 -16.74 5.53
CA PRO A 21 4.38 -16.17 4.21
C PRO A 21 3.23 -16.46 3.24
N SER A 22 2.07 -15.78 3.32
CA SER A 22 0.92 -16.11 2.44
C SER A 22 -0.11 -14.96 2.31
N LYS A 23 -0.12 -14.30 1.13
CA LYS A 23 -1.01 -13.20 0.66
C LYS A 23 -0.73 -11.80 1.23
N LEU A 24 -0.37 -10.88 0.34
CA LEU A 24 -0.43 -9.43 0.56
C LEU A 24 -1.86 -9.03 0.96
N SER A 25 -2.03 -8.37 2.11
CA SER A 25 -3.34 -7.85 2.53
C SER A 25 -3.62 -6.48 1.90
N GLU A 26 -4.88 -6.03 1.90
CA GLU A 26 -5.23 -4.66 1.48
C GLU A 26 -4.43 -3.60 2.24
N THR A 27 -4.20 -3.81 3.54
CA THR A 27 -3.43 -2.87 4.35
C THR A 27 -1.97 -2.80 3.87
N ASP A 28 -1.38 -3.94 3.50
CA ASP A 28 -0.01 -3.99 2.98
C ASP A 28 0.10 -3.30 1.62
N VAL A 29 -0.86 -3.54 0.72
CA VAL A 29 -0.92 -2.90 -0.60
C VAL A 29 -1.04 -1.38 -0.45
N ARG A 30 -1.97 -0.91 0.39
CA ARG A 30 -2.17 0.53 0.62
C ARG A 30 -0.93 1.18 1.23
N ALA A 31 -0.31 0.54 2.23
CA ALA A 31 0.90 1.05 2.88
C ALA A 31 2.08 1.12 1.90
N ASN A 32 2.25 0.10 1.06
CA ASN A 32 3.29 0.06 0.04
C ASN A 32 3.12 1.19 -0.99
N LEU A 33 1.92 1.37 -1.54
CA LEU A 33 1.59 2.42 -2.52
C LEU A 33 1.74 3.82 -1.92
N HIS A 34 1.23 4.03 -0.69
CA HIS A 34 1.34 5.32 -0.01
C HIS A 34 2.79 5.70 0.25
N ALA A 35 3.60 4.77 0.78
CA ALA A 35 5.01 5.00 1.02
C ALA A 35 5.76 5.37 -0.27
N TYR A 36 5.47 4.67 -1.37
CA TYR A 36 6.05 4.96 -2.67
C TYR A 36 5.66 6.35 -3.18
N LEU A 37 4.37 6.69 -3.14
CA LEU A 37 3.87 7.99 -3.58
C LEU A 37 4.49 9.14 -2.77
N VAL A 38 4.61 8.98 -1.45
CA VAL A 38 5.25 10.01 -0.60
C VAL A 38 6.74 10.16 -0.89
N ALA A 39 7.44 9.05 -1.17
CA ALA A 39 8.87 9.08 -1.46
C ALA A 39 9.21 9.65 -2.84
N ASN A 40 8.31 9.54 -3.81
CA ASN A 40 8.55 9.88 -5.21
C ASN A 40 7.61 10.97 -5.75
N ALA A 41 6.89 11.68 -4.88
CA ALA A 41 5.98 12.75 -5.31
C ALA A 41 6.73 13.87 -6.03
N THR A 42 6.18 14.31 -7.16
CA THR A 42 6.72 15.46 -7.92
C THR A 42 6.55 16.78 -7.18
N THR A 43 5.55 16.87 -6.30
CA THR A 43 5.31 18.03 -5.44
C THR A 43 5.57 17.69 -3.96
N PRO A 44 6.05 18.66 -3.15
CA PRO A 44 6.33 18.40 -1.74
C PRO A 44 5.05 18.05 -0.96
N VAL A 45 4.97 16.81 -0.49
CA VAL A 45 3.90 16.33 0.39
C VAL A 45 4.20 16.66 1.85
N SER A 46 3.47 17.63 2.40
CA SER A 46 3.57 18.03 3.80
C SER A 46 2.67 17.14 4.67
N GLY A 47 3.00 15.85 4.80
CA GLY A 47 2.25 14.90 5.63
C GLY A 47 1.77 13.68 4.85
N SER A 48 0.51 13.28 5.07
CA SER A 48 -0.11 12.14 4.37
C SER A 48 -0.88 12.60 3.14
N ILE A 49 -0.81 11.81 2.08
CA ILE A 49 -1.69 11.93 0.92
C ILE A 49 -3.10 11.49 1.34
N ASP A 50 -4.12 12.28 0.97
CA ASP A 50 -5.51 11.88 1.16
C ASP A 50 -5.85 10.72 0.21
N PRO A 51 -6.50 9.64 0.68
CA PRO A 51 -6.68 8.43 -0.12
C PRO A 51 -7.60 8.62 -1.34
N ASP A 52 -8.42 9.67 -1.35
CA ASP A 52 -9.35 10.02 -2.42
C ASP A 52 -8.88 11.22 -3.25
N GLU A 53 -7.71 11.79 -2.92
CA GLU A 53 -7.08 12.86 -3.70
C GLU A 53 -6.86 12.43 -5.16
N ASN A 54 -7.17 13.34 -6.08
CA ASN A 54 -6.92 13.11 -7.49
C ASN A 54 -5.45 13.38 -7.82
N LEU A 55 -4.62 12.35 -7.72
CA LEU A 55 -3.16 12.39 -7.87
C LEU A 55 -2.71 13.02 -9.20
N LEU A 56 -3.53 12.85 -10.25
CA LEU A 56 -3.26 13.38 -11.60
C LEU A 56 -3.54 14.88 -11.65
N ASP A 57 -4.66 15.32 -11.08
CA ASP A 57 -5.09 16.73 -11.10
C ASP A 57 -4.26 17.58 -10.11
N SER A 58 -3.86 16.98 -8.99
CA SER A 58 -3.02 17.59 -7.97
C SER A 58 -1.55 17.71 -8.37
N GLY A 59 -1.14 17.08 -9.48
CA GLY A 59 0.26 16.99 -9.90
C GLY A 59 1.15 16.17 -8.96
N LEU A 60 0.55 15.28 -8.15
CA LEU A 60 1.31 14.29 -7.38
C LEU A 60 1.82 13.14 -8.26
N LEU A 61 1.14 12.92 -9.40
CA LEU A 61 1.45 11.86 -10.34
C LEU A 61 1.36 12.38 -11.78
N ASP A 62 2.51 12.56 -12.41
CA ASP A 62 2.65 12.95 -13.83
C ASP A 62 2.92 11.72 -14.72
N SER A 63 3.15 11.95 -16.02
CA SER A 63 3.45 10.87 -16.98
C SER A 63 4.64 10.00 -16.59
N LEU A 64 5.72 10.60 -16.07
CA LEU A 64 6.89 9.85 -15.58
C LEU A 64 6.54 9.07 -14.31
N GLY A 65 5.84 9.71 -13.37
CA GLY A 65 5.39 9.06 -12.13
C GLY A 65 4.45 7.88 -12.39
N ILE A 66 3.58 7.96 -13.41
CA ILE A 66 2.73 6.85 -13.84
C ILE A 66 3.57 5.67 -14.30
N ALA A 67 4.61 5.89 -15.10
CA ALA A 67 5.49 4.81 -15.54
C ALA A 67 6.23 4.16 -14.36
N GLU A 68 6.78 4.96 -13.45
CA GLU A 68 7.56 4.45 -12.33
C GLU A 68 6.69 3.74 -11.28
N ILE A 69 5.52 4.28 -10.94
CA ILE A 69 4.61 3.58 -10.02
C ILE A 69 4.08 2.28 -10.65
N THR A 70 3.92 2.23 -11.97
CA THR A 70 3.54 1.00 -12.67
C THR A 70 4.61 -0.07 -12.48
N GLU A 71 5.87 0.24 -12.77
CA GLU A 71 6.99 -0.68 -12.54
C GLU A 71 7.09 -1.10 -11.06
N HIS A 72 6.92 -0.16 -10.14
CA HIS A 72 6.93 -0.46 -8.70
C HIS A 72 5.80 -1.41 -8.31
N MET A 73 4.57 -1.21 -8.82
CA MET A 73 3.45 -2.12 -8.56
C MET A 73 3.73 -3.53 -9.08
N GLU A 74 4.25 -3.65 -10.30
CA GLU A 74 4.56 -4.96 -10.89
C GLU A 74 5.65 -5.70 -10.10
N THR A 75 6.73 -5.00 -9.75
CA THR A 75 7.87 -5.58 -9.04
C THR A 75 7.59 -5.85 -7.55
N ALA A 76 6.96 -4.92 -6.85
CA ALA A 76 6.72 -5.02 -5.40
C ALA A 76 5.54 -5.95 -5.07
N LEU A 77 4.53 -6.03 -5.95
CA LEU A 77 3.32 -6.82 -5.69
C LEU A 77 3.27 -8.12 -6.52
N GLY A 78 4.18 -8.29 -7.49
CA GLY A 78 4.21 -9.48 -8.35
C GLY A 78 3.01 -9.58 -9.28
N ILE A 79 2.49 -8.43 -9.74
CA ILE A 79 1.38 -8.35 -10.71
C ILE A 79 1.90 -7.93 -12.09
N VAL A 80 1.08 -8.13 -13.12
CA VAL A 80 1.35 -7.67 -14.50
C VAL A 80 0.29 -6.63 -14.86
N ILE A 81 0.70 -5.47 -15.35
CA ILE A 81 -0.19 -4.38 -15.73
C ILE A 81 -0.09 -4.16 -17.24
N GLU A 82 -1.19 -4.34 -17.96
CA GLU A 82 -1.23 -4.12 -19.40
C GLU A 82 -1.36 -2.63 -19.75
N GLU A 83 -0.93 -2.24 -20.95
CA GLU A 83 -0.95 -0.84 -21.42
C GLU A 83 -2.34 -0.19 -21.32
N ASP A 84 -3.40 -0.94 -21.64
CA ASP A 84 -4.79 -0.46 -21.59
C ASP A 84 -5.31 -0.30 -20.14
N GLU A 85 -4.65 -0.94 -19.18
CA GLU A 85 -4.96 -0.79 -17.74
C GLU A 85 -4.32 0.47 -17.14
N VAL A 86 -3.34 1.07 -17.81
CA VAL A 86 -2.71 2.34 -17.42
C VAL A 86 -3.61 3.51 -17.80
N SER A 87 -4.62 3.75 -16.97
CA SER A 87 -5.65 4.76 -17.22
C SER A 87 -6.03 5.53 -15.96
N ALA A 88 -6.60 6.73 -16.15
CA ALA A 88 -7.10 7.54 -15.04
C ALA A 88 -8.07 6.79 -14.13
N LYS A 89 -8.81 5.79 -14.65
CA LYS A 89 -9.71 4.97 -13.84
C LYS A 89 -8.98 4.22 -12.72
N ASN A 90 -7.78 3.71 -12.98
CA ASN A 90 -6.99 2.94 -12.02
C ASN A 90 -6.00 3.82 -11.24
N TYR A 91 -5.53 4.93 -11.83
CA TYR A 91 -4.43 5.75 -11.30
C TYR A 91 -4.88 7.06 -10.63
N ARG A 92 -6.18 7.36 -10.60
CA ARG A 92 -6.70 8.64 -10.09
C ARG A 92 -6.38 8.88 -8.62
N SER A 93 -6.50 7.89 -7.76
CA SER A 93 -6.26 8.04 -6.33
C SER A 93 -5.59 6.82 -5.71
N LEU A 94 -5.11 6.95 -4.48
CA LEU A 94 -4.55 5.81 -3.74
C LEU A 94 -5.60 4.70 -3.56
N ASN A 95 -6.87 5.05 -3.33
CA ASN A 95 -7.95 4.06 -3.26
C ASN A 95 -8.13 3.30 -4.59
N THR A 96 -8.10 3.98 -5.74
CA THR A 96 -8.25 3.30 -7.04
C THR A 96 -7.05 2.42 -7.35
N LEU A 97 -5.83 2.87 -7.05
CA LEU A 97 -4.60 2.09 -7.22
C LEU A 97 -4.62 0.83 -6.37
N ALA A 98 -4.99 0.95 -5.09
CA ALA A 98 -5.06 -0.20 -4.19
C ALA A 98 -6.12 -1.21 -4.64
N ALA A 99 -7.32 -0.73 -5.02
CA ALA A 99 -8.39 -1.58 -5.53
C ALA A 99 -7.98 -2.32 -6.81
N PHE A 100 -7.29 -1.63 -7.73
CA PHE A 100 -6.75 -2.22 -8.94
C PHE A 100 -5.74 -3.32 -8.63
N CYS A 101 -4.74 -3.03 -7.79
CA CYS A 101 -3.72 -4.00 -7.39
C CYS A 101 -4.32 -5.25 -6.74
N LEU A 102 -5.30 -5.07 -5.84
CA LEU A 102 -5.98 -6.19 -5.17
C LEU A 102 -6.76 -7.06 -6.15
N SER A 103 -7.40 -6.47 -7.16
CA SER A 103 -8.05 -7.21 -8.23
C SER A 103 -7.05 -8.08 -9.01
N LYS A 104 -5.84 -7.55 -9.28
CA LYS A 104 -4.79 -8.28 -10.00
C LYS A 104 -4.21 -9.43 -9.16
N ILE A 105 -3.96 -9.18 -7.87
CA ILE A 105 -3.50 -10.22 -6.91
C ILE A 105 -4.55 -11.34 -6.78
N GLY A 106 -5.82 -10.98 -6.68
CA GLY A 106 -6.93 -11.94 -6.62
C GLY A 106 -7.08 -12.77 -7.89
N SER A 107 -6.89 -12.14 -9.07
CA SER A 107 -6.92 -12.82 -10.36
C SER A 107 -5.73 -13.77 -10.56
N ALA A 108 -4.52 -13.35 -10.17
CA ALA A 108 -3.32 -14.18 -10.23
C ALA A 108 -3.43 -15.43 -9.34
N ALA A 109 -4.12 -15.31 -8.19
CA ALA A 109 -4.35 -16.43 -7.28
C ALA A 109 -5.41 -17.44 -7.74
N SER A 110 -6.21 -17.13 -8.77
CA SER A 110 -7.25 -18.02 -9.31
C SER A 110 -6.84 -18.70 -10.63
N ALA A 111 -5.71 -18.32 -11.22
CA ALA A 111 -5.22 -18.82 -12.50
C ALA A 111 -4.08 -19.86 -12.39
N ALA A 112 -3.78 -20.32 -11.17
CA ALA A 112 -2.79 -21.36 -10.85
C ALA A 112 -3.47 -22.59 -10.24
#